data_AF-A0A6S6VBD7-F1
#
_entry.id   AF-A0A6S6VBD7-F1
#
_cell.length_a   1.000
_cell.length_b   1.000
_cell.length_c   1.000
_cell.angle_alpha   90.00
_cell.angle_beta   90.00
_cell.angle_gamma   90.00
#
_symmetry.space_group_name_H-M   'P 1'
#
loop_
_entity.id
_entity.type
_entity.pdbx_description
1 polymer ?
#
loop_
_entity_poly.entity_id
_entity_poly.type
_entity_poly.pdbx_seq_one_letter_code
_entity_poly.pdbx_strand_id
1 'polypeptide(L)'
;MLMSQKSGRAKLDDVTRILSELKADLDAKQLSIEQRRKLLEQLKVYGRLIDNSDPIFTEDGLRTLGRYAFDSEITPASQEALRCIANALLLQPKTRLILVDLGHGPHAAEKLKSDSIDDEFLAARVLFLMSYDANLDYAQLVRENQLADSINAAIARHAARYSKTSRQSSQEHTQPMELMALSETLKLVFNIIHFHKDLSPHFTPSIPNVFKMLVRRDPSSPPLATPTRELVNALLHLDLESTDGQKSVFPPFDPNVNITHLVTLLDKAIIAYPPKDLDDTITPVITLLRRIYEIAPDPVKQTMQTLLLPTPAERDKPLGKSDTLSSRLLNLSTSALTPTLRGSIASMLFELSQKDPATFIHNVGYGFASGYLLSNNIPMPDEVVKANAAQGIEDGIPVNPITGQRLDKEEVVQTEPMSQEEKEREAERLFVLFERLKATGVMNVQNPVEEAYRSGRIQELDDDDDSE
;
A
#
# COMPACT_ATOMS: atom_id res chain seq x y z
N MET A 1 20.40 -9.73 -36.79
CA MET A 1 21.80 -9.29 -36.63
C MET A 1 21.82 -8.19 -35.59
N LEU A 2 22.39 -8.45 -34.41
CA LEU A 2 22.66 -7.40 -33.43
C LEU A 2 23.68 -6.44 -34.04
N MET A 3 23.29 -5.17 -34.27
CA MET A 3 24.25 -4.15 -34.66
C MET A 3 25.28 -4.00 -33.53
N SER A 4 26.57 -4.12 -33.86
CA SER A 4 27.67 -3.91 -32.91
C SER A 4 27.50 -2.54 -32.25
N GLN A 5 27.33 -2.50 -30.92
CA GLN A 5 27.13 -1.25 -30.19
C GLN A 5 28.45 -0.49 -30.13
N LYS A 6 28.49 0.67 -30.79
CA LYS A 6 29.60 1.62 -30.66
C LYS A 6 29.62 2.18 -29.24
N SER A 7 30.83 2.50 -28.74
CA SER A 7 31.05 3.09 -27.42
C SER A 7 31.88 4.37 -27.50
N GLY A 8 31.87 5.17 -26.43
CA GLY A 8 32.62 6.42 -26.34
C GLY A 8 32.29 7.40 -27.46
N ARG A 9 33.33 8.04 -28.02
CA ARG A 9 33.17 9.04 -29.08
C ARG A 9 32.46 8.50 -30.33
N ALA A 10 32.72 7.24 -30.69
CA ALA A 10 32.08 6.61 -31.85
C ALA A 10 30.56 6.46 -31.67
N LYS A 11 30.09 6.29 -30.43
CA LYS A 11 28.66 6.31 -30.10
C LYS A 11 28.08 7.71 -30.30
N LEU A 12 28.74 8.73 -29.75
CA LEU A 12 28.30 10.13 -29.85
C LEU A 12 28.16 10.59 -31.31
N ASP A 13 29.17 10.30 -32.13
CA ASP A 13 29.18 10.67 -33.54
C ASP A 13 28.05 9.94 -34.30
N ASP A 14 27.78 8.67 -33.97
CA ASP A 14 26.70 7.90 -34.58
C ASP A 14 25.31 8.37 -34.15
N VAL A 15 25.10 8.69 -32.87
CA VAL A 15 23.85 9.28 -32.36
C VAL A 15 23.57 10.61 -33.07
N THR A 16 24.59 11.47 -33.18
CA THR A 16 24.48 12.77 -33.86
C THR A 16 24.13 12.60 -35.34
N ARG A 17 24.79 11.66 -36.02
CA ARG A 17 24.52 11.32 -37.42
C ARG A 17 23.09 10.83 -37.62
N ILE A 18 22.62 9.90 -36.78
CA ILE A 18 21.27 9.34 -36.91
C ILE A 18 20.20 10.42 -36.69
N LEU A 19 20.34 11.27 -35.66
CA LEU A 19 19.40 12.37 -35.44
C LEU A 19 19.39 13.36 -36.60
N SER A 20 20.56 13.67 -37.18
CA SER A 20 20.65 14.56 -38.34
C SER A 20 19.96 13.94 -39.57
N GLU A 21 20.13 12.64 -39.79
CA GLU A 21 19.50 11.89 -40.88
C GLU A 21 17.97 11.85 -40.72
N LEU A 22 17.48 11.56 -39.52
CA LEU A 22 16.05 11.59 -39.18
C LEU A 22 15.48 13.00 -39.33
N LYS A 23 16.19 14.03 -38.86
CA LYS A 23 15.74 15.42 -39.01
C LYS A 23 15.59 15.83 -40.48
N ALA A 24 16.56 15.47 -41.33
CA ALA A 24 16.47 15.75 -42.77
C ALA A 24 15.32 14.99 -43.45
N ASP A 25 15.04 13.76 -43.00
CA ASP A 25 13.94 12.95 -43.54
C ASP A 25 12.54 13.49 -43.20
N LEU A 26 12.37 14.23 -42.10
CA LEU A 26 11.08 14.86 -41.78
C LEU A 26 10.61 15.81 -42.88
N ASP A 27 11.54 16.50 -43.55
CA ASP A 27 11.24 17.44 -44.62
C ASP A 27 11.32 16.77 -46.00
N ALA A 28 12.36 15.95 -46.23
CA ALA A 28 12.63 15.36 -47.54
C ALA A 28 11.84 14.05 -47.82
N LYS A 29 11.34 13.37 -46.78
CA LYS A 29 10.60 12.10 -46.83
C LYS A 29 11.26 11.01 -47.68
N GLN A 30 12.58 10.87 -47.58
CA GLN A 30 13.38 9.97 -48.41
C GLN A 30 13.51 8.56 -47.83
N LEU A 31 13.36 8.42 -46.50
CA LEU A 31 13.51 7.14 -45.83
C LEU A 31 12.21 6.33 -45.89
N SER A 32 12.35 5.03 -46.16
CA SER A 32 11.27 4.07 -45.99
C SER A 32 10.87 3.90 -44.53
N ILE A 33 9.65 3.40 -44.28
CA ILE A 33 9.14 3.10 -42.93
C ILE A 33 10.09 2.16 -42.17
N GLU A 34 10.66 1.17 -42.86
CA GLU A 34 11.59 0.21 -42.28
C GLU A 34 12.95 0.84 -41.91
N GLN A 35 13.46 1.76 -42.74
CA GLN A 35 14.68 2.51 -42.43
C GLN A 35 14.48 3.42 -41.21
N ARG A 36 13.36 4.15 -41.17
CA ARG A 36 12.98 4.98 -40.00
C ARG A 36 12.94 4.15 -38.73
N ARG A 37 12.26 3.00 -38.77
CA ARG A 37 12.18 2.05 -37.64
C ARG A 37 13.56 1.63 -37.16
N LYS A 38 14.45 1.20 -38.06
CA LYS A 38 15.81 0.74 -37.70
C LYS A 38 16.66 1.85 -37.07
N LEU A 39 16.61 3.06 -37.61
CA LEU A 39 17.34 4.20 -37.07
C LEU A 39 16.83 4.58 -35.66
N LEU A 40 15.52 4.62 -35.47
CA LEU A 40 14.90 4.91 -34.18
C LEU A 40 15.15 3.78 -33.16
N GLU A 41 15.12 2.53 -33.59
CA GLU A 41 15.48 1.39 -32.75
C GLU A 41 16.94 1.48 -32.26
N GLN A 42 17.85 1.87 -33.16
CA GLN A 42 19.25 2.08 -32.81
C GLN A 42 19.41 3.26 -31.82
N LEU A 43 18.69 4.36 -32.03
CA LEU A 43 18.66 5.47 -31.06
C LEU A 43 18.10 5.06 -29.71
N LYS A 44 17.02 4.27 -29.67
CA LYS A 44 16.46 3.73 -28.41
C LYS A 44 17.52 2.96 -27.65
N VAL A 45 18.29 2.11 -28.33
CA VAL A 45 19.35 1.30 -27.72
C VAL A 45 20.45 2.20 -27.15
N TYR A 46 20.92 3.19 -27.91
CA TYR A 46 21.93 4.15 -27.41
C TYR A 46 21.41 4.98 -26.24
N GLY A 47 20.14 5.40 -26.29
CA GLY A 47 19.46 6.20 -25.29
C GLY A 47 19.12 5.47 -23.99
N ARG A 48 19.52 4.20 -23.82
CA ARG A 48 19.42 3.49 -22.52
C ARG A 48 20.43 3.98 -21.48
N LEU A 49 21.50 4.63 -21.93
CA LEU A 49 22.55 5.19 -21.09
C LEU A 49 22.80 6.64 -21.49
N ILE A 50 23.07 7.48 -20.50
CA ILE A 50 23.34 8.91 -20.70
C ILE A 50 24.65 9.11 -21.46
N ASP A 51 25.69 8.34 -21.11
CA ASP A 51 27.04 8.49 -21.64
C ASP A 51 27.07 8.47 -23.18
N ASN A 52 27.56 9.57 -23.76
CA ASN A 52 27.71 9.75 -25.21
C ASN A 52 26.37 9.66 -25.99
N SER A 53 25.25 9.92 -25.33
CA SER A 53 23.90 10.02 -25.90
C SER A 53 23.29 11.41 -25.78
N ASP A 54 24.07 12.40 -25.33
CA ASP A 54 23.64 13.78 -25.04
C ASP A 54 22.73 14.40 -26.12
N PRO A 55 22.97 14.22 -27.44
CA PRO A 55 22.12 14.81 -28.47
C PRO A 55 20.64 14.41 -28.38
N ILE A 56 20.32 13.22 -27.87
CA ILE A 56 18.94 12.73 -27.68
C ILE A 56 18.20 13.58 -26.64
N PHE A 57 18.90 14.07 -25.62
CA PHE A 57 18.32 14.76 -24.46
C PHE A 57 18.30 16.30 -24.63
N THR A 58 18.48 16.79 -25.85
CA THR A 58 18.41 18.21 -26.20
C THR A 58 17.02 18.57 -26.72
N GLU A 59 16.69 19.86 -26.74
CA GLU A 59 15.44 20.35 -27.33
C GLU A 59 15.30 19.95 -28.81
N ASP A 60 16.38 20.05 -29.60
CA ASP A 60 16.35 19.66 -31.02
C ASP A 60 16.15 18.14 -31.20
N GLY A 61 16.80 17.34 -30.35
CA GLY A 61 16.64 15.89 -30.32
C GLY A 61 15.20 15.49 -30.00
N LEU A 62 14.63 16.05 -28.93
CA LEU A 62 13.25 15.77 -28.52
C LEU A 62 12.21 16.31 -29.50
N ARG A 63 12.47 17.46 -30.14
CA ARG A 63 11.61 17.98 -31.22
C ARG A 63 11.58 17.03 -32.41
N THR A 64 12.74 16.50 -32.82
CA THR A 64 12.83 15.53 -33.92
C THR A 64 12.09 14.23 -33.57
N LEU A 65 12.36 13.68 -32.37
CA LEU A 65 11.70 12.47 -31.89
C LEU A 65 10.18 12.66 -31.72
N GLY A 66 9.76 13.81 -31.21
CA GLY A 66 8.36 14.18 -31.02
C GLY A 66 7.57 14.17 -32.33
N ARG A 67 8.14 14.73 -33.40
CA ARG A 67 7.51 14.69 -34.74
C ARG A 67 7.33 13.25 -35.25
N TYR A 68 8.30 12.36 -35.04
CA TYR A 68 8.13 10.95 -35.42
C TYR A 68 7.15 10.19 -34.51
N ALA A 69 7.10 10.53 -33.23
CA ALA A 69 6.22 9.88 -32.24
C ALA A 69 4.74 10.25 -32.42
N PHE A 70 4.47 11.52 -32.74
CA PHE A 70 3.16 12.13 -32.64
C PHE A 70 2.56 12.61 -33.97
N ASP A 71 3.34 13.15 -34.91
CA ASP A 71 2.80 13.71 -36.16
C ASP A 71 2.45 12.62 -37.19
N SER A 72 3.03 11.44 -37.03
CA SER A 72 2.87 10.31 -37.97
C SER A 72 1.75 9.36 -37.53
N GLU A 73 1.13 8.68 -38.49
CA GLU A 73 0.25 7.55 -38.21
C GLU A 73 0.92 6.53 -37.26
N ILE A 74 0.09 5.78 -36.56
CA ILE A 74 0.55 4.71 -35.67
C ILE A 74 1.35 3.70 -36.50
N THR A 75 2.67 3.76 -36.30
CA THR A 75 3.64 2.93 -37.01
C THR A 75 4.67 2.37 -36.03
N PRO A 76 5.33 1.24 -36.35
CA PRO A 76 6.43 0.74 -35.54
C PRO A 76 7.54 1.78 -35.32
N ALA A 77 7.78 2.66 -36.30
CA ALA A 77 8.71 3.78 -36.15
C ALA A 77 8.25 4.76 -35.06
N SER A 78 6.97 5.16 -35.05
CA SER A 78 6.43 6.05 -34.00
C SER A 78 6.57 5.46 -32.59
N GLN A 79 6.41 4.14 -32.44
CA GLN A 79 6.59 3.45 -31.16
C GLN A 79 8.06 3.43 -30.72
N GLU A 80 9.01 3.21 -31.64
CA GLU A 80 10.44 3.32 -31.33
C GLU A 80 10.83 4.75 -30.94
N ALA A 81 10.24 5.78 -31.57
CA ALA A 81 10.42 7.17 -31.16
C ALA A 81 9.88 7.43 -29.74
N LEU A 82 8.68 6.94 -29.41
CA LEU A 82 8.13 7.02 -28.05
C LEU A 82 9.01 6.30 -27.02
N ARG A 83 9.61 5.15 -27.37
CA ARG A 83 10.59 4.46 -26.51
C ARG A 83 11.85 5.31 -26.28
N CYS A 84 12.35 6.02 -27.30
CA CYS A 84 13.45 6.97 -27.15
C CYS A 84 13.09 8.11 -26.19
N ILE A 85 11.90 8.69 -26.36
CA ILE A 85 11.38 9.76 -25.51
C ILE A 85 11.22 9.28 -24.07
N ALA A 86 10.58 8.13 -23.85
CA ALA A 86 10.39 7.58 -22.51
C ALA A 86 11.72 7.34 -21.78
N ASN A 87 12.75 6.86 -22.48
CA ASN A 87 14.10 6.73 -21.91
C ASN A 87 14.70 8.09 -21.56
N ALA A 88 14.56 9.11 -22.43
CA ALA A 88 15.02 10.46 -22.15
C ALA A 88 14.36 11.04 -20.89
N LEU A 89 13.02 10.97 -20.80
CA LEU A 89 12.24 11.45 -19.66
C LEU A 89 12.58 10.77 -18.34
N LEU A 90 12.93 9.47 -18.41
CA LEU A 90 13.34 8.69 -17.24
C LEU A 90 14.76 9.04 -16.79
N LEU A 91 15.72 9.14 -17.72
CA LEU A 91 17.14 9.31 -17.40
C LEU A 91 17.53 10.76 -17.09
N GLN A 92 16.84 11.73 -17.68
CA GLN A 92 17.21 13.15 -17.62
C GLN A 92 15.98 14.00 -17.27
N PRO A 93 15.75 14.35 -15.98
CA PRO A 93 14.55 15.07 -15.54
C PRO A 93 14.25 16.35 -16.33
N LYS A 94 15.27 17.10 -16.75
CA LYS A 94 15.13 18.31 -17.59
C LYS A 94 14.35 18.08 -18.89
N THR A 95 14.38 16.87 -19.44
CA THR A 95 13.71 16.54 -20.70
C THR A 95 12.19 16.49 -20.58
N ARG A 96 11.65 16.35 -19.36
CA ARG A 96 10.21 16.37 -19.10
C ARG A 96 9.63 17.74 -19.38
N LEU A 97 10.24 18.79 -18.82
CA LEU A 97 9.85 20.17 -19.10
C LEU A 97 10.02 20.51 -20.59
N ILE A 98 11.15 20.13 -21.19
CA ILE A 98 11.39 20.37 -22.63
C ILE A 98 10.28 19.74 -23.48
N LEU A 99 9.86 18.51 -23.20
CA LEU A 99 8.82 17.84 -23.97
C LEU A 99 7.44 18.50 -23.81
N VAL A 100 7.14 19.01 -22.60
CA VAL A 100 5.93 19.79 -22.33
C VAL A 100 5.96 21.14 -23.07
N ASP A 101 7.08 21.86 -23.02
CA ASP A 101 7.27 23.16 -23.70
C ASP A 101 7.21 23.02 -25.24
N LEU A 102 7.59 21.85 -25.77
CA LEU A 102 7.40 21.50 -27.19
C LEU A 102 5.92 21.23 -27.57
N GLY A 103 5.00 21.23 -26.60
CA GLY A 103 3.56 21.04 -26.82
C GLY A 103 3.15 19.58 -27.02
N HIS A 104 3.96 18.60 -26.61
CA HIS A 104 3.68 17.19 -26.85
C HIS A 104 2.77 16.52 -25.80
N GLY A 105 2.33 17.25 -24.77
CA GLY A 105 1.34 16.78 -23.79
C GLY A 105 0.00 16.34 -24.42
N PRO A 106 -0.71 17.23 -25.13
CA PRO A 106 -1.96 16.89 -25.84
C PRO A 106 -1.78 15.74 -26.83
N HIS A 107 -0.66 15.71 -27.54
CA HIS A 107 -0.35 14.65 -28.49
C HIS A 107 -0.24 13.26 -27.82
N ALA A 108 0.36 13.19 -26.63
CA ALA A 108 0.43 11.96 -25.86
C ALA A 108 -0.95 11.52 -25.33
N ALA A 109 -1.81 12.47 -24.94
CA ALA A 109 -3.19 12.18 -24.56
C ALA A 109 -4.01 11.64 -25.75
N GLU A 110 -3.87 12.22 -26.95
CA GLU A 110 -4.50 11.69 -28.17
C GLU A 110 -3.99 10.29 -28.52
N LYS A 111 -2.69 10.03 -28.36
CA LYS A 111 -2.13 8.70 -28.62
C LYS A 111 -2.74 7.61 -27.73
N LEU A 112 -3.14 7.94 -26.49
CA LEU A 112 -3.74 7.02 -25.54
C LEU A 112 -5.15 6.55 -25.96
N LYS A 113 -5.81 7.23 -26.92
CA LYS A 113 -7.07 6.79 -27.50
C LYS A 113 -6.94 5.54 -28.38
N SER A 114 -5.71 5.19 -28.78
CA SER A 114 -5.43 3.98 -29.56
C SER A 114 -5.88 2.71 -28.80
N ASP A 115 -6.38 1.72 -29.56
CA ASP A 115 -6.68 0.37 -29.04
C ASP A 115 -5.44 -0.55 -29.00
N SER A 116 -4.29 -0.07 -29.47
CA SER A 116 -3.02 -0.79 -29.42
C SER A 116 -2.45 -0.83 -28.01
N ILE A 117 -2.16 -2.02 -27.49
CA ILE A 117 -1.55 -2.21 -26.16
C ILE A 117 -0.16 -1.56 -26.07
N ASP A 118 0.63 -1.62 -27.14
CA ASP A 118 1.94 -0.96 -27.19
C ASP A 118 1.81 0.57 -27.11
N ASP A 119 0.83 1.15 -27.80
CA ASP A 119 0.60 2.59 -27.75
C ASP A 119 0.06 3.02 -26.39
N GLU A 120 -0.84 2.21 -25.81
CA GLU A 120 -1.33 2.42 -24.45
C GLU A 120 -0.17 2.47 -23.45
N PHE A 121 0.70 1.46 -23.47
CA PHE A 121 1.88 1.41 -22.62
C PHE A 121 2.78 2.64 -22.80
N LEU A 122 3.12 2.99 -24.04
CA LEU A 122 4.05 4.06 -24.34
C LEU A 122 3.47 5.45 -24.04
N ALA A 123 2.22 5.69 -24.40
CA ALA A 123 1.53 6.95 -24.13
C ALA A 123 1.31 7.14 -22.63
N ALA A 124 0.84 6.10 -21.92
CA ALA A 124 0.67 6.13 -20.47
C ALA A 124 2.02 6.38 -19.77
N ARG A 125 3.10 5.75 -20.23
CA ARG A 125 4.46 5.94 -19.69
C ARG A 125 4.96 7.38 -19.88
N VAL A 126 4.81 7.94 -21.09
CA VAL A 126 5.24 9.31 -21.39
C VAL A 126 4.44 10.32 -20.57
N LEU A 127 3.11 10.17 -20.52
CA LEU A 127 2.25 10.99 -19.66
C LEU A 127 2.62 10.83 -18.18
N PHE A 128 2.86 9.62 -17.69
CA PHE A 128 3.25 9.39 -16.30
C PHE A 128 4.57 10.09 -15.96
N LEU A 129 5.58 10.00 -16.84
CA LEU A 129 6.86 10.64 -16.60
C LEU A 129 6.75 12.18 -16.63
N MET A 130 5.88 12.75 -17.46
CA MET A 130 5.60 14.19 -17.48
C MET A 130 4.79 14.67 -16.27
N SER A 131 4.31 13.79 -15.39
CA SER A 131 3.67 14.21 -14.13
C SER A 131 4.67 14.65 -13.06
N TYR A 132 5.96 14.38 -13.25
CA TYR A 132 7.02 14.75 -12.32
C TYR A 132 7.88 15.87 -12.87
N ASP A 133 8.15 16.89 -12.05
CA ASP A 133 9.09 17.97 -12.39
C ASP A 133 8.82 18.64 -13.75
N ALA A 134 7.55 18.70 -14.16
CA ALA A 134 7.08 19.38 -15.37
C ALA A 134 5.75 20.09 -15.11
N ASN A 135 5.44 21.10 -15.91
CA ASN A 135 4.27 21.98 -15.79
C ASN A 135 3.10 21.55 -16.70
N LEU A 136 2.92 20.25 -16.93
CA LEU A 136 1.85 19.74 -17.79
C LEU A 136 0.49 19.94 -17.13
N ASP A 137 -0.43 20.64 -17.81
CA ASP A 137 -1.78 20.87 -17.32
C ASP A 137 -2.70 19.66 -17.58
N TYR A 138 -2.78 18.73 -16.62
CA TYR A 138 -3.68 17.58 -16.72
C TYR A 138 -5.16 17.97 -16.71
N ALA A 139 -5.53 19.09 -16.10
CA ALA A 139 -6.92 19.55 -16.11
C ALA A 139 -7.33 20.00 -17.52
N GLN A 140 -6.42 20.63 -18.26
CA GLN A 140 -6.59 20.90 -19.69
C GLN A 140 -6.72 19.59 -20.48
N LEU A 141 -5.83 18.62 -20.27
CA LEU A 141 -5.86 17.34 -21.00
C LEU A 141 -7.17 16.54 -20.75
N VAL A 142 -7.69 16.56 -19.52
CA VAL A 142 -8.99 15.93 -19.22
C VAL A 142 -10.12 16.64 -19.97
N ARG A 143 -10.10 17.98 -20.04
CA ARG A 143 -11.15 18.79 -20.64
C ARG A 143 -11.14 18.78 -22.17
N GLU A 144 -9.96 18.89 -22.78
CA GLU A 144 -9.80 19.13 -24.22
C GLU A 144 -9.43 17.86 -24.98
N ASN A 145 -8.67 16.95 -24.36
CA ASN A 145 -8.18 15.73 -25.01
C ASN A 145 -8.89 14.44 -24.54
N GLN A 146 -9.89 14.56 -23.66
CA GLN A 146 -10.63 13.40 -23.13
C GLN A 146 -9.70 12.38 -22.46
N LEU A 147 -8.66 12.86 -21.77
CA LEU A 147 -7.65 12.00 -21.16
C LEU A 147 -8.26 11.00 -20.18
N ALA A 148 -9.18 11.46 -19.32
CA ALA A 148 -9.84 10.59 -18.34
C ALA A 148 -10.69 9.51 -19.01
N ASP A 149 -11.43 9.85 -20.07
CA ASP A 149 -12.24 8.88 -20.83
C ASP A 149 -11.36 7.80 -21.48
N SER A 150 -10.22 8.22 -22.04
CA SER A 150 -9.25 7.32 -22.67
C SER A 150 -8.65 6.34 -21.65
N ILE A 151 -8.30 6.83 -20.46
CA ILE A 151 -7.79 6.00 -19.36
C ILE A 151 -8.87 5.04 -18.84
N ASN A 152 -10.09 5.53 -18.61
CA ASN A 152 -11.22 4.69 -18.19
C ASN A 152 -11.52 3.58 -19.21
N ALA A 153 -11.48 3.92 -20.51
CA ALA A 153 -11.64 2.95 -21.59
C ALA A 153 -10.52 1.89 -21.58
N ALA A 154 -9.26 2.30 -21.41
CA ALA A 154 -8.13 1.38 -21.28
C ALA A 154 -8.31 0.40 -20.10
N ILE A 155 -8.64 0.90 -18.91
CA ILE A 155 -8.89 0.07 -17.72
C ILE A 155 -10.08 -0.87 -17.95
N ALA A 156 -11.14 -0.40 -18.60
CA ALA A 156 -12.30 -1.23 -18.95
C ALA A 156 -11.94 -2.34 -19.95
N ARG A 157 -11.08 -2.08 -20.95
CA ARG A 157 -10.58 -3.09 -21.90
C ARG A 157 -9.80 -4.20 -21.18
N HIS A 158 -8.94 -3.85 -20.23
CA HIS A 158 -8.25 -4.85 -19.40
C HIS A 158 -9.24 -5.66 -18.56
N ALA A 159 -10.21 -5.00 -17.92
CA ALA A 159 -11.20 -5.66 -17.08
C ALA A 159 -12.19 -6.54 -17.85
N ALA A 160 -12.47 -6.24 -19.12
CA ALA A 160 -13.38 -7.01 -19.98
C ALA A 160 -12.95 -8.49 -20.11
N ARG A 161 -11.64 -8.74 -20.10
CA ARG A 161 -11.02 -10.06 -20.21
C ARG A 161 -11.35 -10.98 -19.03
N TYR A 162 -11.55 -10.40 -17.84
CA TYR A 162 -11.94 -11.13 -16.63
C TYR A 162 -13.44 -11.48 -16.60
N SER A 163 -14.15 -11.57 -17.73
CA SER A 163 -15.58 -11.89 -17.78
C SER A 163 -15.87 -13.40 -17.67
N LYS A 164 -17.01 -13.78 -17.07
CA LYS A 164 -17.44 -15.20 -16.90
C LYS A 164 -17.64 -15.95 -18.22
N THR A 165 -17.84 -15.21 -19.31
CA THR A 165 -18.03 -15.74 -20.67
C THR A 165 -16.74 -15.86 -21.47
N SER A 166 -15.59 -15.45 -20.92
CA SER A 166 -14.33 -15.66 -21.62
C SER A 166 -14.00 -17.15 -21.66
N ARG A 167 -13.81 -17.68 -22.88
CA ARG A 167 -13.50 -19.09 -23.16
C ARG A 167 -12.06 -19.48 -22.77
N GLN A 168 -11.27 -18.57 -22.18
CA GLN A 168 -9.81 -18.70 -22.04
C GLN A 168 -9.29 -18.37 -20.63
N SER A 169 -10.03 -18.70 -19.57
CA SER A 169 -9.63 -18.40 -18.18
C SER A 169 -8.25 -18.96 -17.77
N SER A 170 -7.70 -19.92 -18.51
CA SER A 170 -6.40 -20.54 -18.25
C SER A 170 -5.22 -19.95 -19.05
N GLN A 171 -5.44 -18.98 -19.96
CA GLN A 171 -4.38 -18.35 -20.76
C GLN A 171 -4.36 -16.80 -20.72
N GLU A 172 -5.33 -16.15 -20.09
CA GLU A 172 -5.54 -14.70 -20.19
C GLU A 172 -4.74 -13.82 -19.21
N HIS A 173 -3.91 -14.41 -18.34
CA HIS A 173 -3.17 -13.68 -17.30
C HIS A 173 -1.67 -13.46 -17.61
N THR A 174 -1.22 -13.68 -18.84
CA THR A 174 0.19 -14.01 -19.12
C THR A 174 0.90 -13.20 -20.21
N GLN A 175 0.24 -12.32 -20.97
CA GLN A 175 0.96 -11.51 -21.95
C GLN A 175 1.71 -10.36 -21.26
N PRO A 176 3.06 -10.35 -21.26
CA PRO A 176 3.82 -9.39 -20.45
C PRO A 176 3.51 -7.93 -20.81
N MET A 177 3.27 -7.64 -22.09
CA MET A 177 2.98 -6.28 -22.56
C MET A 177 1.64 -5.75 -22.05
N GLU A 178 0.62 -6.61 -21.93
CA GLU A 178 -0.68 -6.20 -21.37
C GLU A 178 -0.56 -5.81 -19.90
N LEU A 179 0.19 -6.60 -19.12
CA LEU A 179 0.44 -6.30 -17.71
C LEU A 179 1.27 -5.02 -17.54
N MET A 180 2.24 -4.78 -18.43
CA MET A 180 3.01 -3.54 -18.45
C MET A 180 2.15 -2.33 -18.79
N ALA A 181 1.30 -2.41 -19.82
CA ALA A 181 0.36 -1.36 -20.21
C ALA A 181 -0.59 -1.00 -19.06
N LEU A 182 -1.25 -2.02 -18.48
CA LEU A 182 -2.13 -1.84 -17.32
C LEU A 182 -1.38 -1.18 -16.14
N SER A 183 -0.16 -1.62 -15.85
CA SER A 183 0.66 -1.06 -14.77
C SER A 183 0.95 0.42 -14.99
N GLU A 184 1.33 0.84 -16.20
CA GLU A 184 1.57 2.25 -16.51
C GLU A 184 0.29 3.08 -16.50
N THR A 185 -0.83 2.55 -17.00
CA THR A 185 -2.13 3.22 -16.94
C THR A 185 -2.59 3.44 -15.50
N LEU A 186 -2.42 2.45 -14.61
CA LEU A 186 -2.77 2.58 -13.18
C LEU A 186 -1.86 3.56 -12.44
N LYS A 187 -0.55 3.56 -12.74
CA LYS A 187 0.40 4.56 -12.21
C LYS A 187 0.05 5.97 -12.67
N LEU A 188 -0.38 6.13 -13.93
CA LEU A 188 -0.81 7.40 -14.47
C LEU A 188 -2.05 7.93 -13.71
N VAL A 189 -3.09 7.10 -13.52
CA VAL A 189 -4.27 7.49 -12.72
C VAL A 189 -3.87 7.90 -11.31
N PHE A 190 -3.05 7.08 -10.65
CA PHE A 190 -2.56 7.36 -9.32
C PHE A 190 -1.90 8.75 -9.25
N ASN A 191 -0.97 9.03 -10.16
CA ASN A 191 -0.25 10.30 -10.16
C ASN A 191 -1.13 11.50 -10.50
N ILE A 192 -2.01 11.39 -11.50
CA ILE A 192 -2.92 12.47 -11.87
C ILE A 192 -3.76 12.87 -10.66
N ILE A 193 -4.38 11.91 -9.98
CA ILE A 193 -5.26 12.21 -8.83
C ILE A 193 -4.44 12.67 -7.61
N HIS A 194 -3.24 12.15 -7.43
CA HIS A 194 -2.35 12.58 -6.34
C HIS A 194 -2.03 14.08 -6.41
N PHE A 195 -1.69 14.57 -7.61
CA PHE A 195 -1.36 15.98 -7.83
C PHE A 195 -2.58 16.87 -8.12
N HIS A 196 -3.65 16.31 -8.68
CA HIS A 196 -4.88 17.02 -9.08
C HIS A 196 -6.12 16.30 -8.51
N LYS A 197 -6.34 16.47 -7.20
CA LYS A 197 -7.42 15.78 -6.48
C LYS A 197 -8.82 16.10 -7.03
N ASP A 198 -8.99 17.29 -7.59
CA ASP A 198 -10.21 17.76 -8.25
C ASP A 198 -10.60 16.93 -9.48
N LEU A 199 -9.64 16.24 -10.11
CA LEU A 199 -9.90 15.37 -11.25
C LEU A 199 -10.38 13.96 -10.87
N SER A 200 -10.34 13.58 -9.59
CA SER A 200 -10.72 12.24 -9.11
C SER A 200 -12.11 11.76 -9.61
N PRO A 201 -13.17 12.60 -9.62
CA PRO A 201 -14.50 12.17 -10.07
C PRO A 201 -14.54 11.69 -11.53
N HIS A 202 -13.62 12.17 -12.39
CA HIS A 202 -13.55 11.73 -13.79
C HIS A 202 -13.09 10.27 -13.93
N PHE A 203 -12.47 9.69 -12.90
CA PHE A 203 -11.94 8.33 -12.92
C PHE A 203 -12.83 7.31 -12.18
N THR A 204 -13.96 7.74 -11.61
CA THR A 204 -14.96 6.87 -10.96
C THR A 204 -15.38 5.65 -11.80
N PRO A 205 -15.54 5.74 -13.14
CA PRO A 205 -15.85 4.56 -13.99
C PRO A 205 -14.78 3.45 -13.95
N SER A 206 -13.55 3.74 -13.51
CA SER A 206 -12.50 2.74 -13.37
C SER A 206 -12.64 1.87 -12.11
N ILE A 207 -13.29 2.36 -11.04
CA ILE A 207 -13.41 1.65 -9.76
C ILE A 207 -13.96 0.22 -9.91
N PRO A 208 -15.13 -0.03 -10.53
CA PRO A 208 -15.67 -1.39 -10.63
C PRO A 208 -14.79 -2.30 -11.49
N ASN A 209 -14.09 -1.75 -12.48
CA ASN A 209 -13.18 -2.48 -13.35
C ASN A 209 -11.91 -2.91 -12.60
N VAL A 210 -11.36 -2.03 -11.76
CA VAL A 210 -10.21 -2.33 -10.89
C VAL A 210 -10.55 -3.42 -9.88
N PHE A 211 -11.69 -3.33 -9.19
CA PHE A 211 -12.15 -4.38 -8.28
C PHE A 211 -12.40 -5.72 -9.00
N LYS A 212 -13.02 -5.68 -10.18
CA LYS A 212 -13.23 -6.89 -10.99
C LYS A 212 -11.92 -7.60 -11.31
N MET A 213 -10.87 -6.85 -11.68
CA MET A 213 -9.55 -7.41 -11.96
C MET A 213 -8.89 -7.96 -10.69
N LEU A 214 -8.97 -7.26 -9.54
CA LEU A 214 -8.45 -7.77 -8.28
C LEU A 214 -9.09 -9.11 -7.90
N VAL A 215 -10.43 -9.16 -7.85
CA VAL A 215 -11.17 -10.33 -7.36
C VAL A 215 -11.03 -11.55 -8.26
N ARG A 216 -10.98 -11.35 -9.58
CA ARG A 216 -11.03 -12.47 -10.55
C ARG A 216 -9.68 -12.95 -11.03
N ARG A 217 -8.59 -12.23 -10.71
CA ARG A 217 -7.25 -12.65 -11.11
C ARG A 217 -6.76 -13.76 -10.19
N ASP A 218 -6.04 -14.71 -10.76
CA ASP A 218 -5.32 -15.71 -9.98
C ASP A 218 -4.34 -15.05 -9.00
N PRO A 219 -4.19 -15.60 -7.78
CA PRO A 219 -3.27 -15.04 -6.80
C PRO A 219 -1.84 -15.04 -7.36
N SER A 220 -1.25 -13.85 -7.45
CA SER A 220 0.16 -13.72 -7.83
C SER A 220 1.06 -14.38 -6.79
N SER A 221 2.19 -14.93 -7.24
CA SER A 221 3.27 -15.40 -6.35
C SER A 221 4.55 -14.61 -6.67
N PRO A 222 5.03 -13.74 -5.76
CA PRO A 222 4.43 -13.43 -4.45
C PRO A 222 3.10 -12.66 -4.55
N PRO A 223 2.25 -12.69 -3.51
CA PRO A 223 1.03 -11.88 -3.42
C PRO A 223 1.35 -10.39 -3.61
N LEU A 224 0.44 -9.56 -4.09
CA LEU A 224 0.71 -8.13 -4.35
C LEU A 224 1.87 -7.86 -5.34
N ALA A 225 2.36 -8.83 -6.11
CA ALA A 225 3.25 -8.52 -7.22
C ALA A 225 2.52 -7.72 -8.31
N THR A 226 3.26 -6.97 -9.13
CA THR A 226 2.69 -6.21 -10.25
C THR A 226 1.86 -7.11 -11.19
N PRO A 227 0.71 -6.63 -11.72
CA PRO A 227 0.02 -5.36 -11.47
C PRO A 227 -0.89 -5.28 -10.23
N THR A 228 -0.93 -6.28 -9.34
CA THR A 228 -1.85 -6.28 -8.18
C THR A 228 -1.57 -5.11 -7.23
N ARG A 229 -0.31 -4.78 -7.01
CA ARG A 229 0.10 -3.59 -6.23
C ARG A 229 -0.43 -2.29 -6.83
N GLU A 230 -0.31 -2.15 -8.15
CA GLU A 230 -0.76 -0.95 -8.87
C GLU A 230 -2.30 -0.83 -8.83
N LEU A 231 -3.02 -1.95 -8.87
CA LEU A 231 -4.49 -1.97 -8.71
C LEU A 231 -4.90 -1.46 -7.32
N VAL A 232 -4.26 -1.95 -6.26
CA VAL A 232 -4.50 -1.48 -4.88
C VAL A 232 -4.15 0.01 -4.75
N ASN A 233 -2.99 0.42 -5.26
CA ASN A 233 -2.55 1.81 -5.20
C ASN A 233 -3.52 2.76 -5.93
N ALA A 234 -4.03 2.37 -7.10
CA ALA A 234 -5.01 3.16 -7.83
C ALA A 234 -6.29 3.39 -7.00
N LEU A 235 -6.80 2.34 -6.33
CA LEU A 235 -7.99 2.46 -5.46
C LEU A 235 -7.80 3.43 -4.29
N LEU A 236 -6.57 3.62 -3.80
CA LEU A 236 -6.30 4.58 -2.72
C LEU A 236 -6.65 6.02 -3.08
N HIS A 237 -6.53 6.39 -4.36
CA HIS A 237 -6.77 7.76 -4.82
C HIS A 237 -8.13 7.95 -5.51
N LEU A 238 -8.71 6.89 -6.05
CA LEU A 238 -10.04 6.93 -6.67
C LEU A 238 -11.13 7.38 -5.68
N ASP A 239 -12.18 8.04 -6.17
CA ASP A 239 -13.29 8.53 -5.36
C ASP A 239 -14.26 7.41 -4.95
N LEU A 240 -13.89 6.68 -3.90
CA LEU A 240 -14.69 5.61 -3.31
C LEU A 240 -15.91 6.13 -2.52
N GLU A 241 -15.90 7.41 -2.13
CA GLU A 241 -16.92 8.03 -1.29
C GLU A 241 -18.15 8.47 -2.10
N SER A 242 -17.98 8.77 -3.39
CA SER A 242 -19.08 9.04 -4.32
C SER A 242 -20.13 7.93 -4.34
N THR A 243 -21.37 8.27 -4.70
CA THR A 243 -22.48 7.30 -4.76
C THR A 243 -22.19 6.12 -5.69
N ASP A 244 -21.52 6.36 -6.81
CA ASP A 244 -21.17 5.31 -7.77
C ASP A 244 -19.88 4.57 -7.36
N GLY A 245 -18.97 5.25 -6.67
CA GLY A 245 -17.84 4.62 -5.98
C GLY A 245 -18.30 3.61 -4.94
N GLN A 246 -19.20 4.00 -4.03
CA GLN A 246 -19.75 3.10 -3.00
C GLN A 246 -20.48 1.89 -3.58
N LYS A 247 -21.29 2.06 -4.64
CA LYS A 247 -21.92 0.92 -5.35
C LYS A 247 -20.90 -0.04 -5.95
N SER A 248 -19.71 0.46 -6.29
CA SER A 248 -18.63 -0.35 -6.86
C SER A 248 -17.80 -1.05 -5.78
N VAL A 249 -17.59 -0.40 -4.63
CA VAL A 249 -16.93 -0.96 -3.45
C VAL A 249 -17.81 -2.04 -2.80
N PHE A 250 -19.12 -1.79 -2.70
CA PHE A 250 -20.12 -2.68 -2.10
C PHE A 250 -21.16 -3.09 -3.15
N PRO A 251 -20.81 -4.02 -4.06
CA PRO A 251 -21.71 -4.35 -5.15
C PRO A 251 -22.96 -5.08 -4.65
N PRO A 252 -24.13 -4.87 -5.27
CA PRO A 252 -25.42 -5.34 -4.75
C PRO A 252 -25.56 -6.87 -4.76
N PHE A 253 -24.76 -7.58 -5.56
CA PHE A 253 -24.79 -9.05 -5.61
C PHE A 253 -24.05 -9.69 -4.43
N ASP A 254 -23.04 -9.00 -3.87
CA ASP A 254 -22.25 -9.43 -2.72
C ASP A 254 -21.48 -8.22 -2.17
N PRO A 255 -22.03 -7.51 -1.16
CA PRO A 255 -21.39 -6.34 -0.57
C PRO A 255 -20.02 -6.62 0.06
N ASN A 256 -19.72 -7.89 0.40
CA ASN A 256 -18.51 -8.29 1.13
C ASN A 256 -17.39 -8.81 0.21
N VAL A 257 -17.65 -9.00 -1.09
CA VAL A 257 -16.71 -9.66 -2.02
C VAL A 257 -15.34 -8.97 -2.06
N ASN A 258 -15.33 -7.64 -2.20
CA ASN A 258 -14.11 -6.87 -2.35
C ASN A 258 -13.29 -6.86 -1.06
N ILE A 259 -13.97 -6.74 0.09
CA ILE A 259 -13.34 -6.74 1.41
C ILE A 259 -12.74 -8.10 1.71
N THR A 260 -13.53 -9.18 1.56
CA THR A 260 -13.06 -10.56 1.78
C THR A 260 -11.81 -10.83 0.95
N HIS A 261 -11.81 -10.39 -0.31
CA HIS A 261 -10.65 -10.53 -1.18
C HIS A 261 -9.43 -9.72 -0.70
N LEU A 262 -9.61 -8.45 -0.33
CA LEU A 262 -8.52 -7.61 0.20
C LEU A 262 -7.93 -8.17 1.50
N VAL A 263 -8.77 -8.69 2.40
CA VAL A 263 -8.33 -9.34 3.66
C VAL A 263 -7.57 -10.64 3.35
N THR A 264 -8.05 -11.45 2.42
CA THR A 264 -7.35 -12.67 1.97
C THR A 264 -6.00 -12.33 1.34
N LEU A 265 -5.93 -11.24 0.56
CA LEU A 265 -4.70 -10.75 -0.06
C LEU A 265 -3.71 -10.25 0.99
N LEU A 266 -4.20 -9.52 2.00
CA LEU A 266 -3.42 -9.07 3.15
C LEU A 266 -2.81 -10.27 3.90
N ASP A 267 -3.61 -11.28 4.21
CA ASP A 267 -3.14 -12.47 4.92
C ASP A 267 -2.03 -13.21 4.18
N LYS A 268 -2.24 -13.47 2.89
CA LYS A 268 -1.23 -14.09 2.02
C LYS A 268 0.05 -13.25 1.94
N ALA A 269 -0.07 -11.93 1.87
CA ALA A 269 1.08 -11.04 1.78
C ALA A 269 1.91 -11.04 3.07
N ILE A 270 1.27 -11.01 4.26
CA ILE A 270 1.99 -11.04 5.54
C ILE A 270 2.83 -12.32 5.65
N ILE A 271 2.32 -13.44 5.15
CA ILE A 271 3.04 -14.74 5.19
C ILE A 271 4.18 -14.79 4.16
N ALA A 272 3.97 -14.21 2.98
CA ALA A 272 4.89 -14.38 1.85
C ALA A 272 6.12 -13.46 1.90
N TYR A 273 6.01 -12.26 2.49
CA TYR A 273 7.08 -11.26 2.50
C TYR A 273 7.86 -11.25 3.82
N PRO A 274 9.17 -10.97 3.79
CA PRO A 274 9.96 -10.83 5.00
C PRO A 274 9.60 -9.53 5.74
N PRO A 275 9.77 -9.46 7.08
CA PRO A 275 9.33 -8.33 7.90
C PRO A 275 9.78 -6.94 7.41
N LYS A 276 11.02 -6.84 6.92
CA LYS A 276 11.60 -5.60 6.39
C LYS A 276 10.88 -5.01 5.17
N ASP A 277 10.21 -5.85 4.37
CA ASP A 277 9.57 -5.45 3.12
C ASP A 277 8.06 -5.24 3.33
N LEU A 278 7.52 -5.59 4.51
CA LEU A 278 6.09 -5.48 4.83
C LEU A 278 5.62 -4.03 4.93
N ASP A 279 6.47 -3.13 5.45
CA ASP A 279 6.14 -1.72 5.65
C ASP A 279 5.67 -1.07 4.33
N ASP A 280 6.45 -1.23 3.25
CA ASP A 280 6.09 -0.64 1.95
C ASP A 280 5.01 -1.44 1.21
N THR A 281 5.01 -2.77 1.35
CA THR A 281 4.17 -3.65 0.54
C THR A 281 2.72 -3.69 1.02
N ILE A 282 2.51 -3.69 2.35
CA ILE A 282 1.20 -3.98 2.95
C ILE A 282 0.47 -2.71 3.41
N THR A 283 1.19 -1.65 3.74
CA THR A 283 0.60 -0.36 4.15
C THR A 283 -0.47 0.15 3.18
N PRO A 284 -0.31 0.06 1.84
CA PRO A 284 -1.37 0.42 0.91
C PRO A 284 -2.68 -0.37 1.09
N VAL A 285 -2.58 -1.67 1.37
CA VAL A 285 -3.76 -2.54 1.57
C VAL A 285 -4.49 -2.18 2.87
N ILE A 286 -3.75 -1.96 3.96
CA ILE A 286 -4.34 -1.55 5.25
C ILE A 286 -4.99 -0.18 5.12
N THR A 287 -4.31 0.76 4.45
CA THR A 287 -4.86 2.11 4.21
C THR A 287 -6.15 2.04 3.42
N LEU A 288 -6.22 1.16 2.40
CA LEU A 288 -7.43 0.95 1.61
C LEU A 288 -8.55 0.34 2.45
N LEU A 289 -8.25 -0.67 3.28
CA LEU A 289 -9.23 -1.30 4.18
C LEU A 289 -9.81 -0.27 5.17
N ARG A 290 -8.97 0.57 5.77
CA ARG A 290 -9.42 1.65 6.67
C ARG A 290 -10.36 2.63 5.96
N ARG A 291 -9.98 3.08 4.75
CA ARG A 291 -10.81 3.99 3.95
C ARG A 291 -12.15 3.36 3.58
N ILE A 292 -12.16 2.08 3.21
CA ILE A 292 -13.39 1.32 2.92
C ILE A 292 -14.25 1.18 4.19
N TYR A 293 -13.65 0.93 5.36
CA TYR A 293 -14.38 0.79 6.62
C TYR A 293 -15.15 2.07 6.98
N GLU A 294 -14.56 3.26 6.81
CA GLU A 294 -15.22 4.54 7.11
C GLU A 294 -16.52 4.74 6.30
N ILE A 295 -16.52 4.33 5.03
CA ILE A 295 -17.70 4.45 4.13
C ILE A 295 -18.61 3.22 4.13
N ALA A 296 -18.26 2.16 4.85
CA ALA A 296 -18.99 0.90 4.81
C ALA A 296 -20.36 0.96 5.52
N PRO A 297 -21.40 0.32 4.95
CA PRO A 297 -22.65 0.05 5.67
C PRO A 297 -22.41 -0.83 6.92
N ASP A 298 -23.27 -0.71 7.93
CA ASP A 298 -23.11 -1.43 9.21
C ASP A 298 -22.95 -2.95 9.07
N PRO A 299 -23.71 -3.67 8.20
CA PRO A 299 -23.51 -5.12 8.02
C PRO A 299 -22.11 -5.47 7.49
N VAL A 300 -21.56 -4.60 6.66
CA VAL A 300 -20.22 -4.77 6.08
C VAL A 300 -19.15 -4.45 7.13
N LYS A 301 -19.36 -3.41 7.95
CA LYS A 301 -18.49 -3.11 9.11
C LYS A 301 -18.40 -4.28 10.08
N GLN A 302 -19.53 -4.92 10.39
CA GLN A 302 -19.56 -6.13 11.22
C GLN A 302 -18.78 -7.27 10.58
N THR A 303 -18.91 -7.47 9.26
CA THR A 303 -18.13 -8.48 8.54
C THR A 303 -16.63 -8.18 8.62
N MET A 304 -16.21 -6.93 8.44
CA MET A 304 -14.82 -6.51 8.59
C MET A 304 -14.28 -6.74 10.00
N GLN A 305 -15.07 -6.44 11.02
CA GLN A 305 -14.72 -6.71 12.42
C GLN A 305 -14.47 -8.20 12.64
N THR A 306 -15.38 -9.07 12.18
CA THR A 306 -15.24 -10.53 12.32
C THR A 306 -14.01 -11.08 11.58
N LEU A 307 -13.61 -10.47 10.46
CA LEU A 307 -12.47 -10.94 9.66
C LEU A 307 -11.11 -10.47 10.18
N LEU A 308 -11.05 -9.33 10.88
CA LEU A 308 -9.79 -8.66 11.24
C LEU A 308 -9.51 -8.62 12.76
N LEU A 309 -10.55 -8.61 13.59
CA LEU A 309 -10.39 -8.63 15.05
C LEU A 309 -10.25 -10.07 15.57
N PRO A 310 -9.62 -10.27 16.74
CA PRO A 310 -9.55 -11.59 17.35
C PRO A 310 -10.93 -12.19 17.61
N THR A 311 -11.08 -13.47 17.27
CA THR A 311 -12.33 -14.21 17.56
C THR A 311 -12.31 -14.78 18.97
N PRO A 312 -13.47 -15.12 19.57
CA PRO A 312 -13.50 -15.73 20.89
C PRO A 312 -12.67 -17.02 21.00
N ALA A 313 -12.56 -17.79 19.91
CA ALA A 313 -11.75 -19.00 19.85
C ALA A 313 -10.23 -18.72 19.94
N GLU A 314 -9.77 -17.52 19.57
CA GLU A 314 -8.36 -17.15 19.70
C GLU A 314 -7.94 -16.88 21.14
N ARG A 315 -8.91 -16.57 22.01
CA ARG A 315 -8.68 -16.32 23.43
C ARG A 315 -8.43 -17.62 24.23
N ASP A 316 -8.43 -18.79 23.59
CA ASP A 316 -7.94 -20.03 24.20
C ASP A 316 -6.43 -19.96 24.53
N LYS A 317 -5.68 -19.10 23.82
CA LYS A 317 -4.27 -18.79 24.06
C LYS A 317 -4.11 -17.28 24.28
N PRO A 318 -2.95 -16.82 24.81
CA PRO A 318 -2.65 -15.39 24.81
C PRO A 318 -2.74 -14.81 23.39
N LEU A 319 -3.36 -13.65 23.26
CA LEU A 319 -3.51 -12.97 21.97
C LEU A 319 -2.13 -12.72 21.32
N GLY A 320 -2.05 -12.88 20.00
CA GLY A 320 -0.78 -12.78 19.26
C GLY A 320 0.04 -14.08 19.23
N LYS A 321 -0.40 -15.17 19.86
CA LYS A 321 0.32 -16.47 19.83
C LYS A 321 -0.27 -17.50 18.85
N SER A 322 -1.41 -17.20 18.21
CA SER A 322 -1.97 -18.06 17.16
C SER A 322 -1.39 -17.74 15.78
N ASP A 323 -1.61 -18.64 14.82
CA ASP A 323 -1.21 -18.48 13.41
C ASP A 323 -2.35 -17.88 12.56
N THR A 324 -3.20 -17.07 13.16
CA THR A 324 -4.32 -16.39 12.48
C THR A 324 -3.91 -14.99 12.02
N LEU A 325 -4.66 -14.41 11.08
CA LEU A 325 -4.40 -13.07 10.57
C LEU A 325 -4.40 -12.02 11.68
N SER A 326 -5.41 -12.02 12.53
CA SER A 326 -5.53 -11.14 13.71
C SER A 326 -4.30 -11.20 14.60
N SER A 327 -3.82 -12.40 14.97
CA SER A 327 -2.61 -12.56 15.78
C SER A 327 -1.35 -12.05 15.08
N ARG A 328 -1.20 -12.29 13.77
CA ARG A 328 -0.10 -11.71 12.98
C ARG A 328 -0.16 -10.18 12.96
N LEU A 329 -1.35 -9.60 12.78
CA LEU A 329 -1.57 -8.15 12.82
C LEU A 329 -1.25 -7.57 14.21
N LEU A 330 -1.66 -8.23 15.30
CA LEU A 330 -1.34 -7.81 16.67
C LEU A 330 0.18 -7.79 16.91
N ASN A 331 0.91 -8.82 16.47
CA ASN A 331 2.37 -8.83 16.58
C ASN A 331 3.02 -7.72 15.74
N LEU A 332 2.52 -7.46 14.52
CA LEU A 332 3.01 -6.37 13.69
C LEU A 332 2.69 -4.99 14.28
N SER A 333 1.60 -4.86 15.03
CA SER A 333 1.24 -3.62 15.76
C SER A 333 2.16 -3.29 16.94
N THR A 334 3.07 -4.21 17.31
CA THR A 334 4.10 -3.99 18.34
C THR A 334 5.53 -4.16 17.81
N SER A 335 5.68 -4.50 16.53
CA SER A 335 6.98 -4.71 15.88
C SER A 335 7.77 -3.41 15.75
N ALA A 336 9.03 -3.44 16.20
CA ALA A 336 9.98 -2.34 16.05
C ALA A 336 10.56 -2.23 14.62
N LEU A 337 10.47 -3.29 13.82
CA LEU A 337 11.04 -3.34 12.47
C LEU A 337 10.16 -2.64 11.42
N THR A 338 8.91 -2.34 11.77
CA THR A 338 7.87 -1.90 10.84
C THR A 338 7.11 -0.69 11.43
N PRO A 339 7.79 0.46 11.65
CA PRO A 339 7.23 1.56 12.43
C PRO A 339 6.02 2.23 11.78
N THR A 340 5.97 2.30 10.44
CA THR A 340 4.85 2.93 9.72
C THR A 340 3.62 2.01 9.71
N LEU A 341 3.84 0.72 9.49
CA LEU A 341 2.82 -0.32 9.55
C LEU A 341 2.27 -0.48 10.96
N ARG A 342 3.13 -0.39 11.99
CA ARG A 342 2.76 -0.47 13.41
C ARG A 342 1.65 0.52 13.74
N GLY A 343 1.85 1.79 13.41
CA GLY A 343 0.86 2.85 13.62
C GLY A 343 -0.41 2.60 12.80
N SER A 344 -0.26 2.22 11.53
CA SER A 344 -1.38 2.00 10.61
C SER A 344 -2.29 0.83 11.04
N ILE A 345 -1.72 -0.28 11.50
CA ILE A 345 -2.47 -1.42 12.04
C ILE A 345 -3.18 -1.04 13.32
N ALA A 346 -2.49 -0.39 14.26
CA ALA A 346 -3.09 0.00 15.53
C ALA A 346 -4.25 1.00 15.32
N SER A 347 -4.10 1.95 14.39
CA SER A 347 -5.21 2.83 13.98
C SER A 347 -6.37 2.07 13.36
N MET A 348 -6.10 1.09 12.49
CA MET A 348 -7.15 0.25 11.91
C MET A 348 -7.91 -0.53 12.98
N LEU A 349 -7.21 -1.15 13.93
CA LEU A 349 -7.85 -1.92 15.00
C LEU A 349 -8.67 -1.02 15.95
N PHE A 350 -8.24 0.22 16.17
CA PHE A 350 -8.99 1.23 16.92
C PHE A 350 -10.25 1.69 16.17
N GLU A 351 -10.14 1.92 14.85
CA GLU A 351 -11.28 2.25 13.98
C GLU A 351 -12.31 1.11 13.95
N LEU A 352 -11.86 -0.14 13.80
CA LEU A 352 -12.70 -1.34 13.89
C LEU A 352 -13.38 -1.48 15.25
N SER A 353 -12.79 -0.90 16.30
CA SER A 353 -13.35 -0.86 17.66
C SER A 353 -14.17 0.41 17.92
N GLN A 354 -14.78 0.97 16.88
CA GLN A 354 -15.67 2.13 16.95
C GLN A 354 -15.02 3.40 17.52
N LYS A 355 -13.68 3.48 17.48
CA LYS A 355 -12.90 4.59 18.07
C LYS A 355 -13.17 4.76 19.58
N ASP A 356 -13.57 3.69 20.25
CA ASP A 356 -13.82 3.65 21.68
C ASP A 356 -12.69 2.90 22.41
N PRO A 357 -11.99 3.52 23.38
CA PRO A 357 -10.91 2.88 24.13
C PRO A 357 -11.33 1.61 24.85
N ALA A 358 -12.54 1.58 25.41
CA ALA A 358 -13.03 0.42 26.17
C ALA A 358 -13.22 -0.79 25.26
N THR A 359 -13.94 -0.59 24.15
CA THR A 359 -14.15 -1.60 23.10
C THR A 359 -12.83 -2.04 22.47
N PHE A 360 -11.89 -1.11 22.27
CA PHE A 360 -10.58 -1.44 21.72
C PHE A 360 -9.79 -2.38 22.65
N ILE A 361 -9.68 -2.04 23.94
CA ILE A 361 -9.00 -2.89 24.94
C ILE A 361 -9.71 -4.24 25.06
N HIS A 362 -11.04 -4.26 25.05
CA HIS A 362 -11.80 -5.50 25.05
C HIS A 362 -11.40 -6.38 23.87
N ASN A 363 -11.33 -5.83 22.66
CA ASN A 363 -11.08 -6.61 21.44
C ASN A 363 -9.63 -7.08 21.30
N VAL A 364 -8.64 -6.22 21.61
CA VAL A 364 -7.22 -6.51 21.34
C VAL A 364 -6.37 -6.82 22.58
N GLY A 365 -6.92 -6.63 23.78
CA GLY A 365 -6.20 -6.75 25.04
C GLY A 365 -5.40 -5.50 25.40
N TYR A 366 -5.21 -5.26 26.70
CA TYR A 366 -4.55 -4.05 27.21
C TYR A 366 -3.09 -3.93 26.75
N GLY A 367 -2.36 -5.06 26.68
CA GLY A 367 -0.96 -5.09 26.26
C GLY A 367 -0.73 -4.51 24.87
N PHE A 368 -1.61 -4.83 23.91
CA PHE A 368 -1.53 -4.31 22.54
C PHE A 368 -2.12 -2.89 22.42
N ALA A 369 -3.16 -2.56 23.20
CA ALA A 369 -3.85 -1.27 23.11
C ALA A 369 -3.08 -0.09 23.75
N SER A 370 -2.44 -0.33 24.89
CA SER A 370 -1.86 0.73 25.74
C SER A 370 -0.85 1.63 25.02
N GLY A 371 0.05 1.06 24.22
CA GLY A 371 1.06 1.83 23.48
C GLY A 371 0.45 2.76 22.43
N TYR A 372 -0.62 2.34 21.77
CA TYR A 372 -1.32 3.17 20.79
C TYR A 372 -2.11 4.29 21.46
N LEU A 373 -2.84 4.00 22.54
CA LEU A 373 -3.66 4.98 23.25
C LEU A 373 -2.78 6.07 23.89
N LEU A 374 -1.65 5.68 24.48
CA LEU A 374 -0.68 6.63 25.03
C LEU A 374 -0.06 7.53 23.95
N SER A 375 0.38 6.95 22.84
CA SER A 375 1.02 7.73 21.75
C SER A 375 0.07 8.70 21.05
N ASN A 376 -1.25 8.44 21.08
CA ASN A 376 -2.28 9.32 20.52
C ASN A 376 -2.94 10.24 21.57
N ASN A 377 -2.44 10.27 22.81
CA ASN A 377 -2.99 11.06 23.92
C ASN A 377 -4.49 10.79 24.19
N ILE A 378 -4.93 9.54 24.00
CA ILE A 378 -6.31 9.15 24.26
C ILE A 378 -6.43 8.81 25.75
N PRO A 379 -7.24 9.56 26.52
CA PRO A 379 -7.35 9.35 27.97
C PRO A 379 -7.95 7.98 28.26
N MET A 380 -7.37 7.32 29.25
CA MET A 380 -7.79 6.01 29.74
C MET A 380 -8.52 6.22 31.06
N PRO A 381 -9.86 6.13 31.12
CA PRO A 381 -10.54 6.19 32.40
C PRO A 381 -10.14 4.96 33.23
N ASP A 382 -9.74 5.14 34.49
CA ASP A 382 -9.43 4.03 35.41
C ASP A 382 -10.61 3.06 35.57
N GLU A 383 -11.82 3.58 35.38
CA GLU A 383 -13.06 2.80 35.32
C GLU A 383 -13.10 1.83 34.14
N VAL A 384 -12.46 2.12 33.00
CA VAL A 384 -12.45 1.25 31.81
C VAL A 384 -11.53 0.04 32.01
N VAL A 385 -10.43 0.20 32.74
CA VAL A 385 -9.54 -0.93 33.10
C VAL A 385 -10.24 -1.85 34.11
N LYS A 386 -10.94 -1.26 35.09
CA LYS A 386 -11.74 -2.01 36.10
C LYS A 386 -13.02 -2.61 35.50
N ALA A 387 -13.68 -1.91 34.60
CA ALA A 387 -14.90 -2.35 33.93
C ALA A 387 -14.58 -3.44 32.90
N ASN A 388 -13.48 -3.37 32.14
CA ASN A 388 -13.09 -4.48 31.26
C ASN A 388 -12.69 -5.73 32.04
N ALA A 389 -12.09 -5.59 33.23
CA ALA A 389 -11.87 -6.71 34.15
C ALA A 389 -13.20 -7.32 34.69
N ALA A 390 -14.30 -6.56 34.68
CA ALA A 390 -15.63 -7.00 35.11
C ALA A 390 -16.60 -7.36 33.95
N GLN A 391 -16.38 -6.81 32.75
CA GLN A 391 -17.18 -6.98 31.52
C GLN A 391 -16.56 -7.95 30.53
N GLY A 392 -15.33 -8.44 30.76
CA GLY A 392 -14.68 -9.48 29.96
C GLY A 392 -15.34 -10.85 30.09
N ILE A 393 -16.66 -10.90 30.23
CA ILE A 393 -17.50 -12.09 30.30
C ILE A 393 -18.03 -12.34 28.89
N GLU A 394 -17.21 -12.96 28.04
CA GLU A 394 -17.71 -13.58 26.80
C GLU A 394 -18.27 -14.96 27.14
N ASP A 395 -19.53 -15.23 26.78
CA ASP A 395 -20.21 -16.50 27.08
C ASP A 395 -20.20 -16.93 28.58
N GLY A 396 -20.06 -15.99 29.51
CA GLY A 396 -20.01 -16.29 30.94
C GLY A 396 -18.60 -16.50 31.53
N ILE A 397 -17.54 -16.35 30.73
CA ILE A 397 -16.17 -16.73 31.12
C ILE A 397 -15.27 -15.50 31.15
N PRO A 398 -14.65 -15.18 32.31
CA PRO A 398 -13.83 -13.99 32.45
C PRO A 398 -12.50 -14.09 31.67
N VAL A 399 -12.08 -12.98 31.06
CA VAL A 399 -10.88 -12.83 30.23
C VAL A 399 -9.81 -12.04 30.97
N ASN A 400 -8.54 -12.48 30.88
CA ASN A 400 -7.40 -11.77 31.44
C ASN A 400 -7.14 -10.47 30.64
N PRO A 401 -7.20 -9.29 31.29
CA PRO A 401 -7.08 -8.01 30.59
C PRO A 401 -5.70 -7.77 29.99
N ILE A 402 -4.65 -8.44 30.49
CA ILE A 402 -3.26 -8.26 30.02
C ILE A 402 -2.99 -9.14 28.80
N THR A 403 -3.27 -10.44 28.90
CA THR A 403 -2.97 -11.44 27.86
C THR A 403 -4.09 -11.58 26.82
N GLY A 404 -5.30 -11.14 27.15
CA GLY A 404 -6.51 -11.37 26.36
C GLY A 404 -6.95 -12.84 26.32
N GLN A 405 -6.33 -13.71 27.12
CA GLN A 405 -6.66 -15.13 27.23
C GLN A 405 -7.85 -15.32 28.17
N ARG A 406 -8.71 -16.31 27.90
CA ARG A 406 -9.76 -16.72 28.84
C ARG A 406 -9.15 -17.36 30.08
N LEU A 407 -9.62 -16.97 31.25
CA LEU A 407 -9.10 -17.42 32.54
C LEU A 407 -9.28 -18.92 32.77
N ASP A 408 -10.27 -19.56 32.14
CA ASP A 408 -10.48 -21.01 32.24
C ASP A 408 -9.44 -21.84 31.46
N LYS A 409 -8.71 -21.20 30.54
CA LYS A 409 -7.69 -21.83 29.69
C LYS A 409 -6.26 -21.44 30.09
N GLU A 410 -6.10 -20.52 31.03
CA GLU A 410 -4.78 -20.20 31.55
C GLU A 410 -4.19 -21.39 32.28
N GLU A 411 -2.94 -21.72 31.97
CA GLU A 411 -2.21 -22.71 32.74
C GLU A 411 -2.03 -22.17 34.15
N VAL A 412 -2.70 -22.79 35.10
CA VAL A 412 -2.43 -22.55 36.52
C VAL A 412 -1.03 -23.11 36.77
N VAL A 413 -0.04 -22.22 36.73
CA VAL A 413 1.32 -22.57 37.16
C VAL A 413 1.22 -22.88 38.64
N GLN A 414 1.17 -24.18 38.97
CA GLN A 414 1.43 -24.66 40.33
C GLN A 414 2.92 -24.42 40.58
N THR A 415 3.25 -23.16 40.87
CA THR A 415 4.46 -22.85 41.58
C THR A 415 4.32 -23.51 42.94
N GLU A 416 5.35 -24.27 43.35
CA GLU A 416 5.41 -24.71 44.74
C GLU A 416 5.23 -23.46 45.62
N PRO A 417 4.34 -23.52 46.64
CA PRO A 417 4.13 -22.38 47.51
C PRO A 417 5.49 -21.97 48.07
N MET A 418 5.93 -20.75 47.71
CA MET A 418 7.23 -20.23 48.12
C MET A 418 7.40 -20.41 49.62
N SER A 419 8.60 -20.84 50.02
CA SER A 419 8.97 -20.90 51.44
C SER A 419 8.89 -19.51 52.07
N GLN A 420 8.77 -19.45 53.40
CA GLN A 420 8.68 -18.16 54.11
C GLN A 420 9.88 -17.25 53.80
N GLU A 421 11.08 -17.83 53.72
CA GLU A 421 12.33 -17.13 53.38
C GLU A 421 12.34 -16.60 51.93
N GLU A 422 11.76 -17.33 50.99
CA GLU A 422 11.63 -16.88 49.59
C GLU A 422 10.61 -15.76 49.44
N LYS A 423 9.51 -15.80 50.21
CA LYS A 423 8.52 -14.71 50.26
C LYS A 423 9.13 -13.43 50.80
N GLU A 424 9.94 -13.53 51.85
CA GLU A 424 10.64 -12.37 52.44
C GLU A 424 11.63 -11.77 51.45
N ARG A 425 12.42 -12.59 50.74
CA ARG A 425 13.33 -12.11 49.70
C ARG A 425 12.62 -11.50 48.49
N GLU A 426 11.50 -12.08 48.03
CA GLU A 426 10.70 -11.46 46.97
C GLU A 426 10.06 -10.15 47.44
N ALA A 427 9.60 -10.07 48.69
CA ALA A 427 9.05 -8.86 49.27
C ALA A 427 10.09 -7.73 49.35
N GLU A 428 11.32 -8.04 49.80
CA GLU A 428 12.45 -7.09 49.77
C GLU A 428 12.78 -6.64 48.35
N ARG A 429 12.82 -7.58 47.40
CA ARG A 429 13.10 -7.27 45.99
C ARG A 429 12.02 -6.35 45.40
N LEU A 430 10.75 -6.63 45.68
CA LEU A 430 9.62 -5.79 45.27
C LEU A 430 9.69 -4.41 45.92
N PHE A 431 10.01 -4.34 47.22
CA PHE A 431 10.18 -3.08 47.95
C PHE A 431 11.23 -2.19 47.29
N VAL A 432 12.40 -2.74 46.96
CA VAL A 432 13.48 -2.02 46.26
C VAL A 432 13.05 -1.60 44.85
N LEU A 433 12.28 -2.43 44.14
CA LEU A 433 11.74 -2.07 42.83
C LEU A 433 10.77 -0.88 42.92
N PHE A 434 9.85 -0.89 43.90
CA PHE A 434 8.93 0.20 44.15
C PHE A 434 9.66 1.49 44.54
N GLU A 435 10.69 1.43 45.40
CA GLU A 435 11.50 2.61 45.73
C GLU A 435 12.24 3.17 44.51
N ARG A 436 12.83 2.31 43.67
CA ARG A 436 13.49 2.75 42.44
C ARG A 436 12.52 3.39 41.45
N LEU A 437 11.29 2.88 41.38
CA LEU A 437 10.24 3.40 40.49
C LEU A 437 9.65 4.72 41.04
N LYS A 438 9.61 4.88 42.37
CA LYS A 438 9.29 6.16 43.05
C LYS A 438 10.40 7.19 42.81
N ALA A 439 11.66 6.77 42.80
CA ALA A 439 12.83 7.62 42.55
C ALA A 439 12.96 8.10 41.09
N THR A 440 12.43 7.36 40.10
CA THR A 440 12.42 7.80 38.69
C THR A 440 11.36 8.87 38.40
N GLY A 441 10.42 9.13 39.32
CA GLY A 441 9.51 10.29 39.26
C GLY A 441 8.41 10.24 38.19
N VAL A 442 8.24 9.10 37.48
CA VAL A 442 7.29 8.96 36.36
C VAL A 442 5.87 8.57 36.81
N MET A 443 5.71 7.98 38.00
CA MET A 443 4.40 7.70 38.62
C MET A 443 4.49 7.77 40.14
N ASN A 444 3.49 8.37 40.80
CA ASN A 444 3.39 8.45 42.25
C ASN A 444 2.58 7.25 42.78
N VAL A 445 3.13 6.04 42.65
CA VAL A 445 2.47 4.81 43.10
C VAL A 445 2.67 4.66 44.60
N GLN A 446 1.59 4.62 45.38
CA GLN A 446 1.67 4.27 46.80
C GLN A 446 2.09 2.81 46.93
N ASN A 447 3.15 2.55 47.70
CA ASN A 447 3.62 1.19 47.93
C ASN A 447 2.54 0.43 48.72
N PRO A 448 1.99 -0.69 48.19
CA PRO A 448 0.97 -1.46 48.90
C PRO A 448 1.44 -1.99 50.25
N VAL A 449 2.76 -2.12 50.47
CA VAL A 449 3.35 -2.46 51.79
C VAL A 449 3.27 -1.26 52.75
N GLU A 450 3.51 -0.03 52.28
CA GLU A 450 3.31 1.20 53.09
C GLU A 450 1.83 1.39 53.45
N GLU A 451 0.92 1.08 52.53
CA GLU A 451 -0.53 1.17 52.75
C GLU A 451 -1.02 0.08 53.73
N ALA A 452 -0.48 -1.14 53.64
CA ALA A 452 -0.75 -2.22 54.59
C ALA A 452 -0.20 -1.92 56.00
N TYR A 453 0.96 -1.28 56.11
CA TYR A 453 1.52 -0.76 57.36
C TYR A 453 0.64 0.36 57.95
N ARG A 454 0.24 1.34 57.12
CA ARG A 454 -0.62 2.46 57.57
C ARG A 454 -2.04 2.04 57.95
N SER A 455 -2.57 0.98 57.33
CA SER A 455 -3.89 0.42 57.64
C SER A 455 -3.88 -0.56 58.82
N GLY A 456 -2.72 -0.80 59.45
CA GLY A 456 -2.60 -1.66 60.64
C GLY A 456 -2.81 -3.14 60.36
N ARG A 457 -2.62 -3.59 59.12
CA ARG A 457 -2.76 -5.00 58.71
C ARG A 457 -1.48 -5.83 58.85
N ILE A 458 -0.35 -5.17 59.16
CA ILE A 458 0.94 -5.80 59.42
C ILE A 458 1.36 -5.35 60.82
N GLN A 459 1.68 -6.32 61.68
CA GLN A 459 2.19 -6.11 63.04
C GLN A 459 3.60 -6.69 63.07
N GLU A 460 4.61 -5.89 63.46
CA GLU A 460 5.96 -6.42 63.72
C GLU A 460 5.83 -7.45 64.84
N LEU A 461 6.32 -8.67 64.60
CA LEU A 461 6.48 -9.67 65.65
C LEU A 461 7.75 -9.30 66.43
N ASP A 462 7.65 -9.24 67.76
CA ASP A 462 8.80 -9.06 68.63
C ASP A 462 9.71 -10.29 68.55
N ASP A 463 11.03 -10.06 68.52
CA ASP A 463 12.10 -11.09 68.36
C ASP A 463 12.19 -12.14 69.51
N ASP A 464 11.22 -12.19 70.43
CA ASP A 464 11.30 -12.97 71.68
C ASP A 464 10.25 -14.10 71.78
N ASP A 465 9.84 -14.73 70.67
CA ASP A 465 9.00 -15.95 70.70
C ASP A 465 9.75 -17.24 70.34
N ASP A 466 11.07 -17.27 70.60
CA ASP A 466 11.88 -18.49 70.71
C ASP A 466 12.02 -18.88 72.20
N SER A 467 10.93 -19.29 72.86
CA SER A 467 11.00 -20.24 74.01
C SER A 467 9.61 -20.73 74.49
N GLU A 468 9.12 -21.82 73.89
CA GLU A 468 8.85 -23.13 74.55
C GLU A 468 8.35 -24.20 73.56
#